data_AF-A0A9W5TS44-F1
#
_entry.id   AF-A0A9W5TS44-F1
#
_cell.length_a   1.000
_cell.length_b   1.000
_cell.length_c   1.000
_cell.angle_alpha   90.00
_cell.angle_beta   90.00
_cell.angle_gamma   90.00
#
_symmetry.space_group_name_H-M   'P 1'
#
loop_
_entity.id
_entity.type
_entity.pdbx_description
1 polymer ?
#
loop_
_entity_poly.entity_id
_entity_poly.type
_entity_poly.pdbx_seq_one_letter_code
_entity_poly.pdbx_strand_id
1 'polypeptide(L)'
;MVEAWVSANIGPVRTIERQQRWRPAWFVTAVRDGQQMRLYVRGDREGFGFATVSAEAAVLRAMEAHGIPVPHIYGEIPDASAVVMDWLPGDPSPCSGIGPQQVDVVMDDYVDALVRAHAIDPTALAGAGLQIPTGPDAVALDYLESFVTRYRDFKQRPEPLLEFAIGWLRRHVPAHRATPRFVLGDTGQFMYADGRITGLIDVELAHIGDVCHDLAGLRLRNVTEPMGDLGRVLRRYEQRSGLPLDRAAVEFHTAKFALCTPLGVAIVLHLDLPLTDIVQYIEWFHLLSLHTIESIARQAGVPLSTVTLPDPVPMSYQGALAGLPGMIESLAVPPGIAEHERRCAAAVAQLSHRVGTYGHAIDAADLDDIEELLGERPADRAAGDQALEEAVLAAAPDQDPALIVLLHRRVLRQLLLIEPMLTGGRIGHVTPLSELLD
;
A
#
# COMPACT_ATOMS: atom_id res chain seq x y z
N MET A 1 11.54 25.40 15.51
CA MET A 1 10.23 25.75 14.93
C MET A 1 9.10 25.05 15.66
N VAL A 2 9.05 23.71 15.66
CA VAL A 2 8.02 22.92 16.37
C VAL A 2 7.86 23.32 17.84
N GLU A 3 8.94 23.29 18.62
CA GLU A 3 8.90 23.64 20.05
C GLU A 3 8.40 25.07 20.32
N ALA A 4 8.84 26.04 19.49
CA ALA A 4 8.44 27.43 19.61
C ALA A 4 6.95 27.61 19.33
N TRP A 5 6.43 26.97 18.27
CA TRP A 5 5.01 27.02 17.95
C TRP A 5 4.15 26.38 19.05
N VAL A 6 4.54 25.19 19.54
CA VAL A 6 3.80 24.51 20.62
C VAL A 6 3.82 25.34 21.91
N SER A 7 4.97 25.91 22.27
CA SER A 7 5.09 26.77 23.45
C SER A 7 4.22 28.02 23.37
N ALA A 8 4.06 28.60 22.19
CA ALA A 8 3.27 29.81 21.97
C ALA A 8 1.75 29.54 21.88
N ASN A 9 1.32 28.41 21.30
CA ASN A 9 -0.09 28.16 20.98
C ASN A 9 -0.76 27.16 21.92
N ILE A 10 -0.01 26.26 22.56
CA ILE A 10 -0.54 25.22 23.45
C ILE A 10 -0.08 25.44 24.89
N GLY A 11 1.23 25.64 25.09
CA GLY A 11 1.85 25.88 26.39
C GLY A 11 3.24 25.24 26.51
N PRO A 12 3.94 25.42 27.64
CA PRO A 12 5.35 25.05 27.78
C PRO A 12 5.62 23.57 27.44
N VAL A 13 6.56 23.33 26.52
CA VAL A 13 7.00 21.99 26.13
C VAL A 13 7.79 21.34 27.26
N ARG A 14 7.55 20.04 27.48
CA ARG A 14 8.25 19.19 28.47
C ARG A 14 9.18 18.22 27.80
N THR A 15 8.70 17.52 26.78
CA THR A 15 9.51 16.60 25.97
C THR A 15 9.17 16.76 24.50
N ILE A 16 10.18 16.56 23.64
CA ILE A 16 10.05 16.45 22.20
C ILE A 16 10.95 15.30 21.73
N GLU A 17 10.35 14.31 21.09
CA GLU A 17 11.06 13.14 20.60
C GLU A 17 10.74 12.95 19.12
N ARG A 18 11.78 12.83 18.29
CA ARG A 18 11.61 12.60 16.85
C ARG A 18 11.29 11.13 16.60
N GLN A 19 10.21 10.85 15.88
CA GLN A 19 9.92 9.51 15.40
C GLN A 19 11.00 9.07 14.40
N GLN A 20 11.59 7.90 14.63
CA GLN A 20 12.68 7.36 13.81
C GLN A 20 12.14 6.71 12.52
N ARG A 21 11.57 7.53 11.62
CA ARG A 21 11.07 7.12 10.30
C ARG A 21 11.47 8.13 9.21
N TRP A 22 11.27 7.75 7.95
CA TRP A 22 11.59 8.57 6.77
C TRP A 22 10.80 9.89 6.71
N ARG A 23 9.56 9.91 7.24
CA ARG A 23 8.74 11.12 7.33
C ARG A 23 9.08 11.89 8.61
N PRO A 24 9.32 13.21 8.55
CA PRO A 24 9.53 14.02 9.74
C PRO A 24 8.29 14.00 10.64
N ALA A 25 8.44 13.49 11.86
CA ALA A 25 7.39 13.54 12.86
C ALA A 25 7.95 13.58 14.29
N TRP A 26 7.17 14.13 15.22
CA TRP A 26 7.57 14.29 16.62
C TRP A 26 6.45 13.97 17.60
N PHE A 27 6.78 13.22 18.65
CA PHE A 27 5.96 13.10 19.85
C PHE A 27 6.33 14.24 20.81
N VAL A 28 5.35 15.05 21.19
CA VAL A 28 5.55 16.23 22.03
C VAL A 28 4.65 16.14 23.25
N THR A 29 5.20 16.41 24.43
CA THR A 29 4.40 16.67 25.63
C THR A 29 4.50 18.14 26.02
N ALA A 30 3.37 18.76 26.33
CA ALA A 30 3.27 20.16 26.73
C ALA A 30 2.35 20.32 27.95
N VAL A 31 2.32 21.49 28.58
CA VAL A 31 1.40 21.77 29.69
C VAL A 31 0.46 22.91 29.32
N ARG A 32 -0.85 22.67 29.41
CA ARG A 32 -1.90 23.67 29.21
C ARG A 32 -2.80 23.69 30.44
N ASP A 33 -2.95 24.85 31.07
CA ASP A 33 -3.80 25.03 32.26
C ASP A 33 -3.51 24.01 33.40
N GLY A 34 -2.24 23.65 33.57
CA GLY A 34 -1.79 22.67 34.57
C GLY A 34 -2.00 21.19 34.18
N GLN A 35 -2.58 20.90 33.01
CA GLN A 35 -2.75 19.55 32.48
C GLN A 35 -1.70 19.22 31.43
N GLN A 36 -1.26 17.96 31.39
CA GLN A 36 -0.35 17.47 30.37
C GLN A 36 -1.11 17.22 29.06
N MET A 37 -0.63 17.86 28.00
CA MET A 37 -1.06 17.64 26.62
C MET A 37 -0.08 16.69 25.93
N ARG A 38 -0.62 15.76 25.13
CA ARG A 38 0.15 14.84 24.27
C ARG A 38 -0.16 15.18 22.81
N LEU A 39 0.86 15.59 22.07
CA LEU A 39 0.73 16.07 20.69
C LEU A 39 1.60 15.24 19.76
N TYR A 40 1.10 14.99 18.57
CA TYR A 40 1.86 14.45 17.46
C TYR A 40 2.02 15.56 16.41
N VAL A 41 3.25 15.82 15.99
CA VAL A 41 3.56 16.82 14.98
C VAL A 41 4.02 16.10 13.74
N ARG A 42 3.25 16.16 12.65
CA ARG A 42 3.53 15.47 11.38
C ARG A 42 3.98 16.49 10.34
N GLY A 43 5.14 16.27 9.72
CA GLY A 43 5.68 17.09 8.64
C GLY A 43 5.49 16.45 7.27
N ASP A 44 5.61 17.26 6.22
CA ASP A 44 5.56 16.81 4.83
C ASP A 44 6.66 15.81 4.50
N ARG A 45 6.34 14.93 3.54
CA ARG A 45 7.31 14.01 2.93
C ARG A 45 7.88 14.67 1.68
N GLU A 46 9.20 14.85 1.63
CA GLU A 46 9.86 15.34 0.42
C GLU A 46 9.67 14.38 -0.76
N GLY A 47 9.30 14.91 -1.93
CA GLY A 47 9.33 14.24 -3.23
C GLY A 47 8.31 13.12 -3.50
N PHE A 48 7.73 12.50 -2.47
CA PHE A 48 6.96 11.25 -2.63
C PHE A 48 5.51 11.29 -2.13
N GLY A 49 5.06 12.35 -1.46
CA GLY A 49 3.66 12.46 -0.98
C GLY A 49 2.64 12.68 -2.10
N PHE A 50 1.42 12.14 -1.94
CA PHE A 50 0.26 12.42 -2.80
C PHE A 50 -0.56 13.63 -2.31
N ALA A 51 -0.57 13.84 -1.00
CA ALA A 51 -1.19 14.97 -0.34
C ALA A 51 -0.17 15.67 0.58
N THR A 52 -0.37 16.96 0.79
CA THR A 52 0.35 17.70 1.83
C THR A 52 -0.28 17.41 3.19
N VAL A 53 0.47 17.59 4.27
CA VAL A 53 -0.08 17.47 5.64
C VAL A 53 -1.23 18.44 5.87
N SER A 54 -1.24 19.62 5.25
CA SER A 54 -2.36 20.56 5.34
C SER A 54 -3.64 20.02 4.67
N ALA A 55 -3.52 19.31 3.54
CA ALA A 55 -4.67 18.65 2.91
C ALA A 55 -5.21 17.52 3.79
N GLU A 56 -4.32 16.69 4.36
CA GLU A 56 -4.70 15.65 5.34
C GLU A 56 -5.42 16.26 6.55
N ALA A 57 -4.90 17.37 7.10
CA ALA A 57 -5.51 18.08 8.22
C ALA A 57 -6.93 18.61 7.91
N ALA A 58 -7.18 19.07 6.67
CA ALA A 58 -8.50 19.51 6.26
C ALA A 58 -9.52 18.36 6.24
N VAL A 59 -9.10 17.17 5.78
CA VAL A 59 -9.92 15.95 5.82
C VAL A 59 -10.20 15.55 7.28
N LEU A 60 -9.18 15.53 8.14
CA LEU A 60 -9.33 15.19 9.56
C LEU A 60 -10.31 16.13 10.29
N ARG A 61 -10.22 17.45 10.07
CA ARG A 61 -11.18 18.42 10.63
C ARG A 61 -12.61 18.15 10.16
N ALA A 62 -12.78 17.78 8.88
CA ALA A 62 -14.10 17.49 8.33
C ALA A 62 -14.69 16.18 8.89
N MET A 63 -13.86 15.16 9.09
CA MET A 63 -14.23 13.91 9.76
C MET A 63 -14.61 14.15 11.22
N GLU A 64 -13.82 14.94 11.95
CA GLU A 64 -14.11 15.32 13.35
C GLU A 64 -15.46 16.05 13.46
N ALA A 65 -15.74 16.99 12.56
CA ALA A 65 -17.01 17.73 12.53
C ALA A 65 -18.25 16.82 12.33
N HIS A 66 -18.06 15.63 11.76
CA HIS A 66 -19.11 14.60 11.60
C HIS A 66 -19.07 13.53 12.69
N GLY A 67 -18.31 13.74 13.77
CA GLY A 67 -18.22 12.82 14.91
C GLY A 67 -17.49 11.51 14.60
N ILE A 68 -16.65 11.49 13.57
CA ILE A 68 -15.74 10.36 13.32
C ILE A 68 -14.58 10.49 14.32
N PRO A 69 -14.19 9.40 15.01
CA PRO A 69 -13.03 9.44 15.90
C PRO A 69 -11.77 9.57 15.05
N VAL A 70 -11.09 10.71 15.17
CA VAL A 70 -9.85 11.09 14.49
C VAL A 70 -9.03 11.98 15.43
N PRO A 71 -7.72 12.16 15.24
CA PRO A 71 -6.96 13.12 16.04
C PRO A 71 -7.46 14.56 15.82
N HIS A 72 -7.67 15.31 16.90
CA HIS A 72 -7.99 16.73 16.82
C HIS A 72 -6.82 17.52 16.23
N ILE A 73 -7.09 18.42 15.29
CA ILE A 73 -6.07 19.31 14.71
C ILE A 73 -6.02 20.63 15.47
N TYR A 74 -4.93 20.88 16.19
CA TYR A 74 -4.71 22.12 16.93
C TYR A 74 -4.24 23.28 16.04
N GLY A 75 -3.53 22.98 14.95
CA GLY A 75 -3.04 24.00 14.05
C GLY A 75 -1.95 23.52 13.10
N GLU A 76 -1.46 24.46 12.31
CA GLU A 76 -0.44 24.24 11.29
C GLU A 76 0.79 25.12 11.59
N ILE A 77 1.96 24.63 11.18
CA ILE A 77 3.25 25.30 11.26
C ILE A 77 3.73 25.50 9.81
N PRO A 78 3.31 26.58 9.12
CA PRO A 78 3.62 26.78 7.69
C PRO A 78 5.12 26.74 7.40
N ASP A 79 5.93 27.41 8.22
CA ASP A 79 7.39 27.47 8.06
C ASP A 79 8.08 26.10 8.18
N ALA A 80 7.42 25.11 8.78
CA ALA A 80 7.91 23.75 8.92
C ALA A 80 7.15 22.74 8.05
N SER A 81 6.16 23.20 7.26
CA SER A 81 5.23 22.33 6.50
C SER A 81 4.73 21.18 7.37
N ALA A 82 4.19 21.52 8.55
CA ALA A 82 3.81 20.55 9.57
C ALA A 82 2.44 20.86 10.21
N VAL A 83 1.77 19.82 10.69
CA VAL A 83 0.49 19.88 11.41
C VAL A 83 0.68 19.40 12.84
N VAL A 84 0.05 20.08 13.80
CA VAL A 84 -0.01 19.68 15.21
C VAL A 84 -1.36 19.07 15.50
N MET A 85 -1.38 17.82 15.93
CA MET A 85 -2.58 17.05 16.19
C MET A 85 -2.49 16.27 17.51
N ASP A 86 -3.59 15.66 17.95
CA ASP A 86 -3.57 14.75 19.10
C ASP A 86 -2.57 13.61 18.91
N TRP A 87 -1.80 13.33 19.96
CA TRP A 87 -1.16 12.02 20.10
C TRP A 87 -2.16 11.08 20.76
N LEU A 88 -2.92 10.37 19.91
CA LEU A 88 -3.96 9.43 20.33
C LEU A 88 -3.41 8.35 21.30
N PRO A 89 -4.18 7.97 22.32
CA PRO A 89 -3.78 6.91 23.23
C PRO A 89 -3.86 5.53 22.57
N GLY A 90 -3.10 4.58 23.12
CA GLY A 90 -3.11 3.20 22.69
C GLY A 90 -2.03 2.85 21.67
N ASP A 91 -2.25 1.74 20.98
CA ASP A 91 -1.33 1.15 20.02
C ASP A 91 -1.90 1.28 18.59
N PRO A 92 -1.05 1.37 17.56
CA PRO A 92 -1.49 1.34 16.17
C PRO A 92 -1.96 -0.08 15.79
N SER A 93 -2.91 -0.16 14.85
CA SER A 93 -3.17 -1.38 14.08
C SER A 93 -1.86 -1.88 13.43
N PRO A 94 -1.60 -3.21 13.36
CA PRO A 94 -2.48 -4.32 13.72
C PRO A 94 -2.65 -4.52 15.23
N CYS A 95 -3.78 -5.15 15.61
CA CYS A 95 -4.12 -5.56 16.99
C CYS A 95 -3.21 -6.68 17.53
N SER A 96 -1.90 -6.49 17.45
CA SER A 96 -0.89 -7.45 17.89
C SER A 96 -0.80 -7.44 19.42
N GLY A 97 -0.72 -8.63 20.02
CA GLY A 97 -0.56 -8.76 21.47
C GLY A 97 -1.86 -8.79 22.28
N ILE A 98 -3.03 -8.76 21.63
CA ILE A 98 -4.33 -8.98 22.27
C ILE A 98 -4.97 -10.30 21.79
N GLY A 99 -5.89 -10.85 22.58
CA GLY A 99 -6.54 -12.13 22.25
C GLY A 99 -7.55 -12.00 21.10
N PRO A 100 -7.88 -13.09 20.37
CA PRO A 100 -8.78 -13.04 19.21
C PRO A 100 -10.13 -12.38 19.48
N GLN A 101 -10.73 -12.62 20.65
CA GLN A 101 -11.98 -11.98 21.05
C GLN A 101 -11.84 -10.45 21.20
N GLN A 102 -10.68 -9.97 21.64
CA GLN A 102 -10.44 -8.53 21.76
C GLN A 102 -10.19 -7.90 20.38
N VAL A 103 -9.54 -8.62 19.46
CA VAL A 103 -9.43 -8.20 18.05
C VAL A 103 -10.83 -8.02 17.45
N ASP A 104 -11.73 -8.98 17.65
CA ASP A 104 -13.12 -8.89 17.16
C ASP A 104 -13.85 -7.65 17.70
N VAL A 105 -13.68 -7.31 18.98
CA VAL A 105 -14.33 -6.13 19.58
C VAL A 105 -13.75 -4.83 19.01
N VAL A 106 -12.42 -4.73 18.85
CA VAL A 106 -11.78 -3.55 18.26
C VAL A 106 -12.19 -3.39 16.80
N MET A 107 -12.22 -4.48 16.03
CA MET A 107 -12.64 -4.44 14.63
C MET A 107 -14.13 -4.13 14.47
N ASP A 108 -14.97 -4.51 15.44
CA ASP A 108 -16.38 -4.13 15.45
C ASP A 108 -16.58 -2.61 15.56
N ASP A 109 -15.82 -1.98 16.45
CA ASP A 109 -15.83 -0.53 16.66
C ASP A 109 -15.19 0.22 15.47
N TYR A 110 -14.12 -0.35 14.90
CA TYR A 110 -13.54 0.14 13.64
C TYR A 110 -14.55 0.14 12.50
N VAL A 111 -15.27 -0.97 12.28
CA VAL A 111 -16.31 -1.07 11.24
C VAL A 111 -17.42 -0.05 11.47
N ASP A 112 -17.82 0.17 12.73
CA ASP A 112 -18.81 1.19 13.08
C ASP A 112 -18.33 2.60 12.70
N ALA A 113 -17.04 2.92 12.90
CA ALA A 113 -16.47 4.19 12.50
C ALA A 113 -16.33 4.31 10.97
N LEU A 114 -15.92 3.25 10.28
CA LEU A 114 -15.82 3.21 8.82
C LEU A 114 -17.17 3.44 8.14
N VAL A 115 -18.24 2.77 8.62
CA VAL A 115 -19.60 2.99 8.11
C VAL A 115 -20.06 4.42 8.32
N ARG A 116 -19.77 5.04 9.48
CA ARG A 116 -20.08 6.46 9.71
C ARG A 116 -19.29 7.37 8.78
N ALA A 117 -18.01 7.08 8.52
CA ALA A 117 -17.19 7.85 7.60
C ALA A 117 -17.76 7.80 6.17
N HIS A 118 -18.12 6.61 5.68
CA HIS A 118 -18.74 6.44 4.36
C HIS A 118 -20.12 7.12 4.23
N ALA A 119 -20.78 7.41 5.35
CA ALA A 119 -22.07 8.11 5.38
C ALA A 119 -21.94 9.64 5.32
N ILE A 120 -20.73 10.20 5.42
CA ILE A 120 -20.49 11.63 5.23
C ILE A 120 -20.91 12.01 3.80
N ASP A 121 -21.70 13.08 3.68
CA ASP A 121 -22.06 13.65 2.38
C ASP A 121 -20.79 14.17 1.69
N PRO A 122 -20.44 13.69 0.48
CA PRO A 122 -19.26 14.16 -0.25
C PRO A 122 -19.18 15.70 -0.38
N THR A 123 -20.33 16.39 -0.47
CA THR A 123 -20.38 17.85 -0.59
C THR A 123 -19.87 18.56 0.67
N ALA A 124 -19.97 17.92 1.84
CA ALA A 124 -19.43 18.46 3.09
C ALA A 124 -17.88 18.44 3.11
N LEU A 125 -17.24 17.68 2.23
CA LEU A 125 -15.78 17.57 2.11
C LEU A 125 -15.19 18.46 1.00
N ALA A 126 -16.02 19.21 0.28
CA ALA A 126 -15.54 20.14 -0.75
C ALA A 126 -14.55 21.18 -0.20
N GLY A 127 -14.73 21.60 1.07
CA GLY A 127 -13.80 22.50 1.76
C GLY A 127 -12.41 21.91 2.04
N ALA A 128 -12.28 20.58 2.00
CA ALA A 128 -11.00 19.87 2.08
C ALA A 128 -10.34 19.66 0.70
N GLY A 129 -10.93 20.19 -0.39
CA GLY A 129 -10.39 20.11 -1.74
C GLY A 129 -10.68 18.80 -2.48
N LEU A 130 -11.44 17.88 -1.87
CA LEU A 130 -11.79 16.61 -2.51
C LEU A 130 -12.77 16.84 -3.68
N GLN A 131 -12.42 16.33 -4.85
CA GLN A 131 -13.25 16.43 -6.05
C GLN A 131 -14.35 15.37 -6.01
N ILE A 132 -15.56 15.72 -6.46
CA ILE A 132 -16.68 14.77 -6.53
C ILE A 132 -16.76 14.23 -7.96
N PRO A 133 -16.35 12.98 -8.22
CA PRO A 133 -16.42 12.40 -9.56
C PRO A 133 -17.86 12.20 -10.02
N THR A 134 -18.08 12.25 -11.33
CA THR A 134 -19.39 12.01 -11.96
C THR A 134 -19.33 10.83 -12.90
N GLY A 135 -20.26 9.89 -12.72
CA GLY A 135 -20.35 8.67 -13.52
C GLY A 135 -19.50 7.52 -12.97
N PRO A 136 -19.80 6.28 -13.39
CA PRO A 136 -19.18 5.09 -12.84
C PRO A 136 -17.68 5.01 -13.10
N ASP A 137 -17.21 5.42 -14.30
CA ASP A 137 -15.79 5.43 -14.64
C ASP A 137 -14.98 6.34 -13.71
N ALA A 138 -15.43 7.58 -13.54
CA ALA A 138 -14.76 8.52 -12.64
C ALA A 138 -14.81 8.03 -11.20
N VAL A 139 -15.96 7.52 -10.71
CA VAL A 139 -16.09 6.98 -9.34
C VAL A 139 -15.18 5.78 -9.10
N ALA A 140 -15.04 4.89 -10.08
CA ALA A 140 -14.22 3.70 -9.96
C ALA A 140 -12.72 4.00 -10.09
N LEU A 141 -12.34 4.87 -11.03
CA LEU A 141 -10.95 5.12 -11.43
C LEU A 141 -10.30 6.36 -10.81
N ASP A 142 -11.04 7.27 -10.17
CA ASP A 142 -10.58 8.58 -9.66
C ASP A 142 -9.11 8.58 -9.17
N TYR A 143 -8.89 7.94 -8.02
CA TYR A 143 -7.61 7.86 -7.35
C TYR A 143 -6.52 7.15 -8.18
N LEU A 144 -6.89 6.17 -9.02
CA LEU A 144 -5.95 5.45 -9.90
C LEU A 144 -5.31 6.39 -10.93
N GLU A 145 -6.08 7.31 -11.52
CA GLU A 145 -5.59 8.15 -12.63
C GLU A 145 -4.46 9.10 -12.20
N SER A 146 -4.43 9.50 -10.92
CA SER A 146 -3.32 10.27 -10.35
C SER A 146 -2.03 9.44 -10.27
N PHE A 147 -2.14 8.16 -9.92
CA PHE A 147 -1.00 7.22 -9.92
C PHE A 147 -0.52 6.93 -11.33
N VAL A 148 -1.44 6.72 -12.29
CA VAL A 148 -1.10 6.46 -13.68
C VAL A 148 -0.38 7.66 -14.30
N THR A 149 -0.86 8.88 -14.06
CA THR A 149 -0.20 10.10 -14.54
C THR A 149 1.22 10.19 -14.01
N ARG A 150 1.39 10.08 -12.68
CA ARG A 150 2.71 10.12 -12.04
C ARG A 150 3.63 9.01 -12.54
N TYR A 151 3.13 7.78 -12.64
CA TYR A 151 3.89 6.65 -13.17
C TYR A 151 4.44 6.96 -14.56
N ARG A 152 3.59 7.49 -15.46
CA ARG A 152 3.98 7.81 -16.84
C ARG A 152 5.02 8.94 -16.92
N ASP A 153 4.94 9.94 -16.05
CA ASP A 153 5.92 11.04 -16.00
C ASP A 153 7.34 10.54 -15.68
N PHE A 154 7.47 9.43 -14.96
CA PHE A 154 8.76 8.90 -14.48
C PHE A 154 9.12 7.52 -15.05
N LYS A 155 8.31 6.94 -15.93
CA LYS A 155 8.58 5.64 -16.55
C LYS A 155 9.82 5.72 -17.44
N GLN A 156 10.88 4.96 -17.12
CA GLN A 156 12.14 4.91 -17.89
C GLN A 156 12.37 3.57 -18.61
N ARG A 157 11.61 2.54 -18.28
CA ARG A 157 11.67 1.21 -18.90
C ARG A 157 10.28 0.58 -18.99
N PRO A 158 10.10 -0.46 -19.83
CA PRO A 158 8.82 -1.13 -19.97
C PRO A 158 8.38 -1.81 -18.66
N GLU A 159 7.09 -1.75 -18.36
CA GLU A 159 6.44 -2.39 -17.23
C GLU A 159 5.13 -3.06 -17.71
N PRO A 160 5.22 -4.19 -18.44
CA PRO A 160 4.08 -4.80 -19.13
C PRO A 160 2.90 -5.14 -18.22
N LEU A 161 3.16 -5.59 -16.98
CA LEU A 161 2.10 -5.91 -16.01
C LEU A 161 1.30 -4.67 -15.63
N LEU A 162 1.97 -3.53 -15.41
CA LEU A 162 1.33 -2.29 -15.02
C LEU A 162 0.48 -1.74 -16.17
N GLU A 163 1.01 -1.70 -17.39
CA GLU A 163 0.24 -1.26 -18.57
C GLU A 163 -0.96 -2.18 -18.85
N PHE A 164 -0.78 -3.50 -18.68
CA PHE A 164 -1.88 -4.46 -18.81
C PHE A 164 -2.97 -4.17 -17.79
N ALA A 165 -2.61 -4.03 -16.51
CA ALA A 165 -3.57 -3.81 -15.44
C ALA A 165 -4.28 -2.44 -15.58
N ILE A 166 -3.58 -1.39 -16.00
CA ILE A 166 -4.20 -0.08 -16.31
C ILE A 166 -5.25 -0.24 -17.41
N GLY A 167 -4.89 -0.89 -18.52
CA GLY A 167 -5.79 -1.13 -19.64
C GLY A 167 -6.99 -1.98 -19.24
N TRP A 168 -6.75 -3.05 -18.48
CA TRP A 168 -7.79 -3.95 -18.00
C TRP A 168 -8.78 -3.24 -17.07
N LEU A 169 -8.30 -2.48 -16.07
CA LEU A 169 -9.16 -1.76 -15.12
C LEU A 169 -10.08 -0.75 -15.83
N ARG A 170 -9.55 -0.02 -16.83
CA ARG A 170 -10.36 0.92 -17.63
C ARG A 170 -11.46 0.26 -18.44
N ARG A 171 -11.27 -0.99 -18.89
CA ARG A 171 -12.28 -1.76 -19.63
C ARG A 171 -13.34 -2.41 -18.74
N HIS A 172 -13.05 -2.59 -17.45
CA HIS A 172 -13.85 -3.42 -16.52
C HIS A 172 -14.45 -2.64 -15.34
N VAL A 173 -14.62 -1.32 -15.49
CA VAL A 173 -15.29 -0.47 -14.50
C VAL A 173 -16.66 -1.07 -14.11
N PRO A 174 -16.98 -1.19 -12.81
CA PRO A 174 -18.31 -1.58 -12.34
C PRO A 174 -19.38 -0.52 -12.70
N ALA A 175 -19.95 -0.60 -13.90
CA ALA A 175 -20.82 0.43 -14.48
C ALA A 175 -22.08 0.77 -13.66
N HIS A 176 -22.56 -0.15 -12.81
CA HIS A 176 -23.69 0.07 -11.91
C HIS A 176 -23.32 0.88 -10.65
N ARG A 177 -22.03 1.15 -10.40
CA ARG A 177 -21.53 1.85 -9.22
C ARG A 177 -21.17 3.30 -9.54
N ALA A 178 -22.19 4.15 -9.55
CA ALA A 178 -22.04 5.58 -9.89
C ALA A 178 -22.29 6.53 -8.71
N THR A 179 -22.46 6.02 -7.48
CA THR A 179 -22.71 6.85 -6.29
C THR A 179 -21.39 7.23 -5.62
N PRO A 180 -20.95 8.49 -5.71
CA PRO A 180 -19.74 8.95 -5.02
C PRO A 180 -19.94 8.94 -3.50
N ARG A 181 -18.95 8.44 -2.77
CA ARG A 181 -18.89 8.37 -1.30
C ARG A 181 -17.52 8.78 -0.83
N PHE A 182 -17.44 9.31 0.40
CA PHE A 182 -16.15 9.49 1.04
C PHE A 182 -15.48 8.12 1.27
N VAL A 183 -14.20 8.03 0.95
CA VAL A 183 -13.35 6.85 1.20
C VAL A 183 -12.07 7.30 1.89
N LEU A 184 -11.59 6.49 2.83
CA LEU A 184 -10.37 6.75 3.60
C LEU A 184 -9.12 6.61 2.72
N GLY A 185 -9.17 5.78 1.68
CA GLY A 185 -8.04 5.53 0.79
C GLY A 185 -7.10 4.49 1.40
N ASP A 186 -6.40 4.79 2.50
CA ASP A 186 -5.53 3.81 3.18
C ASP A 186 -6.25 3.12 4.36
N THR A 187 -7.13 2.17 4.03
CA THR A 187 -8.03 1.56 5.03
C THR A 187 -7.32 0.58 5.96
N GLY A 188 -7.81 0.47 7.20
CA GLY A 188 -7.25 -0.35 8.27
C GLY A 188 -6.22 0.34 9.16
N GLN A 189 -6.06 1.67 8.99
CA GLN A 189 -5.19 2.54 9.78
C GLN A 189 -5.96 3.18 10.94
N PHE A 190 -5.68 2.75 12.16
CA PHE A 190 -6.31 3.28 13.37
C PHE A 190 -5.44 3.05 14.60
N MET A 191 -5.70 3.84 15.64
CA MET A 191 -5.19 3.62 17.00
C MET A 191 -6.27 2.94 17.84
N TYR A 192 -5.90 2.09 18.80
CA TYR A 192 -6.84 1.43 19.70
C TYR A 192 -6.32 1.36 21.14
N ALA A 193 -7.24 1.49 22.10
CA ALA A 193 -6.98 1.32 23.52
C ALA A 193 -8.24 0.79 24.21
N ASP A 194 -8.08 0.01 25.27
CA ASP A 194 -9.18 -0.46 26.10
C ASP A 194 -10.33 -1.15 25.31
N GLY A 195 -9.96 -1.90 24.27
CA GLY A 195 -10.90 -2.65 23.44
C GLY A 195 -11.73 -1.83 22.46
N ARG A 196 -11.35 -0.58 22.16
CA ARG A 196 -12.03 0.28 21.18
C ARG A 196 -11.04 1.11 20.37
N ILE A 197 -11.46 1.62 19.21
CA ILE A 197 -10.60 2.55 18.46
C ILE A 197 -10.56 3.90 19.19
N THR A 198 -9.39 4.52 19.19
CA THR A 198 -9.18 5.88 19.72
C THR A 198 -9.19 6.91 18.60
N GLY A 199 -8.91 6.49 17.36
CA GLY A 199 -9.15 7.29 16.16
C GLY A 199 -8.65 6.61 14.89
N LEU A 200 -9.31 6.92 13.77
CA LEU A 200 -8.81 6.66 12.43
C LEU A 200 -7.65 7.60 12.13
N ILE A 201 -6.62 7.11 11.45
CA ILE A 201 -5.41 7.87 11.12
C ILE A 201 -5.04 7.65 9.64
N ASP A 202 -4.06 8.42 9.18
CA ASP A 202 -3.43 8.27 7.85
C ASP A 202 -4.39 8.42 6.66
N VAL A 203 -5.12 9.54 6.65
CA VAL A 203 -6.12 9.85 5.61
C VAL A 203 -5.53 10.61 4.42
N GLU A 204 -4.21 10.46 4.18
CA GLU A 204 -3.51 11.17 3.10
C GLU A 204 -3.90 10.70 1.69
N LEU A 205 -4.58 9.56 1.59
CA LEU A 205 -5.10 8.97 0.35
C LEU A 205 -6.63 9.10 0.24
N ALA A 206 -7.26 9.81 1.17
CA ALA A 206 -8.71 9.98 1.20
C ALA A 206 -9.21 10.76 -0.02
N HIS A 207 -10.31 10.29 -0.59
CA HIS A 207 -10.90 10.86 -1.81
C HIS A 207 -12.42 10.61 -1.83
N ILE A 208 -13.10 11.07 -2.88
CA ILE A 208 -14.48 10.73 -3.13
C ILE A 208 -14.51 9.67 -4.24
N GLY A 209 -15.07 8.51 -3.94
CA GLY A 209 -15.11 7.40 -4.88
C GLY A 209 -16.10 6.32 -4.44
N ASP A 210 -15.68 5.07 -4.58
CA ASP A 210 -16.49 3.91 -4.25
C ASP A 210 -15.99 3.24 -2.97
N VAL A 211 -16.88 3.05 -1.99
CA VAL A 211 -16.59 2.40 -0.70
C VAL A 211 -16.00 1.00 -0.81
N CYS A 212 -16.19 0.33 -1.95
CA CYS A 212 -15.53 -0.95 -2.22
C CYS A 212 -13.99 -0.83 -2.26
N HIS A 213 -13.43 0.37 -2.47
CA HIS A 213 -12.00 0.65 -2.33
C HIS A 213 -11.49 0.39 -0.91
N ASP A 214 -12.21 0.87 0.10
CA ASP A 214 -11.81 0.68 1.50
C ASP A 214 -11.97 -0.79 1.92
N LEU A 215 -13.03 -1.47 1.46
CA LEU A 215 -13.19 -2.92 1.68
C LEU A 215 -12.08 -3.74 1.02
N ALA A 216 -11.63 -3.33 -0.17
CA ALA A 216 -10.48 -3.92 -0.83
C ALA A 216 -9.16 -3.67 -0.06
N GLY A 217 -8.97 -2.47 0.48
CA GLY A 217 -7.84 -2.12 1.34
C GLY A 217 -7.74 -3.04 2.56
N LEU A 218 -8.86 -3.34 3.23
CA LEU A 218 -8.89 -4.30 4.34
C LEU A 218 -8.41 -5.70 3.94
N ARG A 219 -8.76 -6.17 2.74
CA ARG A 219 -8.31 -7.48 2.24
C ARG A 219 -6.81 -7.53 2.06
N LEU A 220 -6.26 -6.52 1.42
CA LEU A 220 -4.82 -6.44 1.13
C LEU A 220 -4.02 -6.30 2.42
N ARG A 221 -4.45 -5.42 3.33
CA ARG A 221 -3.79 -5.22 4.61
C ARG A 221 -3.82 -6.47 5.49
N ASN A 222 -4.91 -7.23 5.50
CA ASN A 222 -5.01 -8.46 6.29
C ASN A 222 -3.98 -9.55 5.90
N VAL A 223 -3.35 -9.46 4.72
CA VAL A 223 -2.28 -10.37 4.29
C VAL A 223 -1.02 -10.20 5.15
N THR A 224 -0.65 -8.96 5.47
CA THR A 224 0.58 -8.60 6.21
C THR A 224 0.31 -8.19 7.65
N GLU A 225 -0.88 -7.66 7.92
CA GLU A 225 -1.34 -7.13 9.21
C GLU A 225 -2.69 -7.76 9.57
N PRO A 226 -2.72 -8.99 10.10
CA PRO A 226 -3.96 -9.72 10.35
C PRO A 226 -4.90 -9.00 11.33
N MET A 227 -6.18 -8.90 10.95
CA MET A 227 -7.24 -8.21 11.71
C MET A 227 -8.32 -9.17 12.24
N GLY A 228 -7.95 -10.43 12.50
CA GLY A 228 -8.88 -11.48 12.91
C GLY A 228 -9.61 -12.12 11.72
N ASP A 229 -10.88 -12.50 11.92
CA ASP A 229 -11.72 -13.08 10.87
C ASP A 229 -12.24 -11.98 9.93
N LEU A 230 -11.56 -11.79 8.80
CA LEU A 230 -11.94 -10.79 7.81
C LEU A 230 -13.33 -11.05 7.21
N GLY A 231 -13.76 -12.30 7.08
CA GLY A 231 -15.12 -12.64 6.62
C GLY A 231 -16.19 -12.10 7.57
N ARG A 232 -15.95 -12.24 8.89
CA ARG A 232 -16.79 -11.64 9.94
C ARG A 232 -16.80 -10.12 9.85
N VAL A 233 -15.64 -9.49 9.67
CA VAL A 233 -15.51 -8.02 9.52
C VAL A 233 -16.33 -7.50 8.33
N LEU A 234 -16.22 -8.14 7.16
CA LEU A 234 -16.98 -7.77 5.96
C LEU A 234 -18.49 -7.96 6.14
N ARG A 235 -18.93 -9.09 6.72
CA ARG A 235 -20.36 -9.31 7.04
C ARG A 235 -20.91 -8.28 8.03
N ARG A 236 -20.13 -7.86 9.02
CA ARG A 236 -20.54 -6.77 9.93
C ARG A 236 -20.69 -5.46 9.16
N TYR A 237 -19.75 -5.13 8.28
CA TYR A 237 -19.85 -3.92 7.46
C TYR A 237 -21.14 -3.91 6.63
N GLU A 238 -21.49 -5.03 5.99
CA GLU A 238 -22.76 -5.20 5.27
C GLU A 238 -23.98 -4.91 6.18
N GLN A 239 -24.02 -5.53 7.36
CA GLN A 239 -25.11 -5.37 8.32
C GLN A 239 -25.24 -3.93 8.83
N ARG A 240 -24.12 -3.26 9.09
CA ARG A 240 -24.09 -1.92 9.69
C ARG A 240 -24.33 -0.82 8.67
N SER A 241 -23.83 -0.98 7.44
CA SER A 241 -24.09 -0.05 6.33
C SER A 241 -25.49 -0.21 5.74
N GLY A 242 -26.09 -1.41 5.85
CA GLY A 242 -27.33 -1.75 5.17
C GLY A 242 -27.17 -1.88 3.64
N LEU A 243 -25.93 -1.87 3.15
CA LEU A 243 -25.60 -2.02 1.73
C LEU A 243 -25.07 -3.44 1.50
N PRO A 244 -25.67 -4.21 0.56
CA PRO A 244 -25.19 -5.55 0.24
C PRO A 244 -23.75 -5.51 -0.30
N LEU A 245 -22.96 -6.52 0.05
CA LEU A 245 -21.59 -6.66 -0.44
C LEU A 245 -21.58 -7.03 -1.92
N ASP A 246 -21.10 -6.09 -2.73
CA ASP A 246 -20.84 -6.31 -4.13
C ASP A 246 -19.47 -6.98 -4.31
N ARG A 247 -19.46 -8.31 -4.27
CA ARG A 247 -18.21 -9.09 -4.33
C ARG A 247 -17.39 -8.81 -5.59
N ALA A 248 -18.05 -8.64 -6.75
CA ALA A 248 -17.38 -8.34 -8.00
C ALA A 248 -16.71 -6.96 -7.96
N ALA A 249 -17.41 -5.94 -7.44
CA ALA A 249 -16.82 -4.61 -7.27
C ALA A 249 -15.69 -4.61 -6.23
N VAL A 250 -15.80 -5.34 -5.12
CA VAL A 250 -14.71 -5.46 -4.15
C VAL A 250 -13.49 -6.12 -4.79
N GLU A 251 -13.64 -7.16 -5.62
CA GLU A 251 -12.53 -7.76 -6.36
C GLU A 251 -11.91 -6.79 -7.38
N PHE A 252 -12.73 -6.02 -8.11
CA PHE A 252 -12.27 -4.94 -8.99
C PHE A 252 -11.39 -3.93 -8.23
N HIS A 253 -11.90 -3.43 -7.10
CA HIS A 253 -11.19 -2.47 -6.29
C HIS A 253 -9.97 -3.07 -5.58
N THR A 254 -9.91 -4.39 -5.39
CA THR A 254 -8.71 -5.08 -4.89
C THR A 254 -7.60 -5.06 -5.93
N ALA A 255 -7.91 -5.34 -7.19
CA ALA A 255 -6.95 -5.16 -8.28
C ALA A 255 -6.49 -3.69 -8.38
N LYS A 256 -7.43 -2.74 -8.34
CA LYS A 256 -7.14 -1.31 -8.45
C LYS A 256 -6.26 -0.80 -7.30
N PHE A 257 -6.64 -1.09 -6.06
CA PHE A 257 -5.90 -0.67 -4.87
C PHE A 257 -4.49 -1.25 -4.92
N ALA A 258 -4.36 -2.55 -5.18
CA ALA A 258 -3.07 -3.20 -5.24
C ALA A 258 -2.17 -2.56 -6.30
N LEU A 259 -2.71 -2.22 -7.47
CA LEU A 259 -1.95 -1.60 -8.57
C LEU A 259 -1.38 -0.22 -8.22
N CYS A 260 -2.03 0.56 -7.36
CA CYS A 260 -1.55 1.90 -7.01
C CYS A 260 -0.13 1.87 -6.42
N THR A 261 0.20 0.92 -5.54
CA THR A 261 1.55 0.89 -4.94
C THR A 261 2.66 0.65 -5.98
N PRO A 262 2.61 -0.38 -6.85
CA PRO A 262 3.57 -0.56 -7.94
C PRO A 262 3.70 0.67 -8.84
N LEU A 263 2.59 1.33 -9.21
CA LEU A 263 2.63 2.59 -9.98
C LEU A 263 3.39 3.70 -9.24
N GLY A 264 3.14 3.85 -7.93
CA GLY A 264 3.74 4.86 -7.09
C GLY A 264 5.22 4.61 -6.78
N VAL A 265 5.66 3.35 -6.71
CA VAL A 265 7.07 3.00 -6.43
C VAL A 265 7.91 2.80 -7.69
N ALA A 266 7.31 2.70 -8.87
CA ALA A 266 8.05 2.57 -10.14
C ALA A 266 9.12 3.67 -10.32
N ILE A 267 8.82 4.91 -9.93
CA ILE A 267 9.80 6.02 -9.93
C ILE A 267 11.08 5.70 -9.13
N VAL A 268 10.94 5.07 -7.96
CA VAL A 268 12.07 4.69 -7.10
C VAL A 268 12.95 3.66 -7.79
N LEU A 269 12.32 2.68 -8.44
CA LEU A 269 13.00 1.57 -9.12
C LEU A 269 13.55 1.93 -10.50
N HIS A 270 13.01 2.95 -11.15
CA HIS A 270 13.43 3.40 -12.48
C HIS A 270 14.53 4.45 -12.46
N LEU A 271 14.59 5.27 -11.40
CA LEU A 271 15.61 6.30 -11.24
C LEU A 271 16.82 5.82 -10.43
N ASP A 272 16.88 4.54 -10.07
CA ASP A 272 17.94 3.90 -9.28
C ASP A 272 18.32 4.71 -8.01
N LEU A 273 17.31 5.22 -7.31
CA LEU A 273 17.54 6.09 -6.15
C LEU A 273 18.17 5.28 -5.00
N PRO A 274 19.27 5.78 -4.38
CA PRO A 274 19.92 5.10 -3.27
C PRO A 274 19.08 5.27 -1.99
N LEU A 275 18.05 4.45 -1.84
CA LEU A 275 17.18 4.45 -0.66
C LEU A 275 17.60 3.35 0.31
N THR A 276 17.62 3.69 1.61
CA THR A 276 17.89 2.74 2.69
C THR A 276 16.94 1.53 2.61
N ASP A 277 15.64 1.76 2.40
CA ASP A 277 14.62 0.71 2.40
C ASP A 277 14.35 0.08 1.02
N ILE A 278 15.32 0.11 0.09
CA ILE A 278 15.09 -0.30 -1.31
C ILE A 278 14.53 -1.72 -1.45
N VAL A 279 14.93 -2.67 -0.59
CA VAL A 279 14.41 -4.05 -0.62
C VAL A 279 12.92 -4.10 -0.27
N GLN A 280 12.45 -3.24 0.64
CA GLN A 280 11.03 -3.11 0.98
C GLN A 280 10.24 -2.53 -0.20
N TYR A 281 10.79 -1.55 -0.94
CA TYR A 281 10.14 -1.05 -2.16
C TYR A 281 10.04 -2.12 -3.26
N ILE A 282 11.06 -2.96 -3.41
CA ILE A 282 11.05 -4.11 -4.34
C ILE A 282 9.98 -5.14 -3.92
N GLU A 283 9.91 -5.46 -2.62
CA GLU A 283 8.86 -6.30 -2.06
C GLU A 283 7.47 -5.75 -2.38
N TRP A 284 7.21 -4.48 -2.05
CA TRP A 284 5.92 -3.84 -2.30
C TRP A 284 5.56 -3.84 -3.79
N PHE A 285 6.52 -3.55 -4.66
CA PHE A 285 6.30 -3.57 -6.11
C PHE A 285 5.82 -4.95 -6.58
N HIS A 286 6.54 -6.01 -6.23
CA HIS A 286 6.20 -7.35 -6.72
C HIS A 286 4.99 -7.96 -6.02
N LEU A 287 4.86 -7.80 -4.70
CA LEU A 287 3.76 -8.39 -3.94
C LEU A 287 2.42 -7.79 -4.34
N LEU A 288 2.36 -6.47 -4.52
CA LEU A 288 1.12 -5.79 -4.89
C LEU A 288 0.84 -5.94 -6.40
N SER A 289 1.87 -6.15 -7.23
CA SER A 289 1.67 -6.59 -8.62
C SER A 289 1.06 -8.00 -8.69
N LEU A 290 1.48 -8.91 -7.80
CA LEU A 290 0.87 -10.24 -7.68
C LEU A 290 -0.60 -10.13 -7.24
N HIS A 291 -0.90 -9.34 -6.20
CA HIS A 291 -2.28 -9.15 -5.74
C HIS A 291 -3.18 -8.54 -6.82
N THR A 292 -2.62 -7.65 -7.64
CA THR A 292 -3.30 -7.07 -8.80
C THR A 292 -3.67 -8.15 -9.81
N ILE A 293 -2.69 -8.93 -10.28
CA ILE A 293 -2.93 -9.89 -11.37
C ILE A 293 -3.77 -11.09 -10.90
N GLU A 294 -3.67 -11.49 -9.63
CA GLU A 294 -4.55 -12.50 -9.04
C GLU A 294 -6.00 -12.03 -8.99
N SER A 295 -6.22 -10.77 -8.60
CA SER A 295 -7.58 -10.22 -8.53
C SER A 295 -8.20 -10.06 -9.92
N ILE A 296 -7.40 -9.65 -10.92
CA ILE A 296 -7.79 -9.64 -12.33
C ILE A 296 -8.12 -11.06 -12.81
N ALA A 297 -7.29 -12.05 -12.50
CA ALA A 297 -7.53 -13.44 -12.90
C ALA A 297 -8.85 -13.99 -12.34
N ARG A 298 -9.17 -13.72 -11.07
CA ARG A 298 -10.44 -14.12 -10.45
C ARG A 298 -11.64 -13.47 -11.13
N GLN A 299 -11.56 -12.17 -11.44
CA GLN A 299 -12.62 -11.47 -12.18
C GLN A 299 -12.79 -11.98 -13.61
N ALA A 300 -11.69 -12.32 -14.28
CA ALA A 300 -11.70 -12.85 -15.64
C ALA A 300 -12.04 -14.36 -15.71
N GLY A 301 -12.16 -15.05 -14.57
CA GLY A 301 -12.36 -16.49 -14.52
C GLY A 301 -11.17 -17.29 -15.07
N VAL A 302 -9.96 -16.74 -14.99
CA VAL A 302 -8.74 -17.34 -15.51
C VAL A 302 -8.04 -18.15 -14.42
N PRO A 303 -7.85 -19.47 -14.61
CA PRO A 303 -7.13 -20.28 -13.63
C PRO A 303 -5.64 -19.96 -13.67
N LEU A 304 -5.04 -19.78 -12.49
CA LEU A 304 -3.61 -19.53 -12.34
C LEU A 304 -2.86 -20.82 -11.98
N SER A 305 -1.69 -21.01 -12.61
CA SER A 305 -0.81 -22.14 -12.35
C SER A 305 0.17 -21.85 -11.21
N THR A 306 0.54 -22.88 -10.45
CA THR A 306 1.67 -22.82 -9.52
C THR A 306 2.98 -22.59 -10.27
N VAL A 307 3.90 -21.84 -9.66
CA VAL A 307 5.23 -21.58 -10.24
C VAL A 307 6.28 -21.98 -9.21
N THR A 308 7.36 -22.58 -9.69
CA THR A 308 8.53 -22.93 -8.89
C THR A 308 9.72 -22.11 -9.33
N LEU A 309 10.66 -21.90 -8.41
CA LEU A 309 11.92 -21.27 -8.75
C LEU A 309 12.67 -22.17 -9.75
N PRO A 310 13.20 -21.63 -10.87
CA PRO A 310 13.96 -22.43 -11.82
C PRO A 310 15.28 -22.91 -11.22
N ASP A 311 15.87 -23.94 -11.82
CA ASP A 311 17.17 -24.45 -11.40
C ASP A 311 18.23 -23.32 -11.45
N PRO A 312 19.03 -23.14 -10.38
CA PRO A 312 19.94 -22.01 -10.28
C PRO A 312 21.06 -22.09 -11.32
N VAL A 313 21.43 -20.94 -11.88
CA VAL A 313 22.59 -20.76 -12.77
C VAL A 313 23.50 -19.70 -12.14
N PRO A 314 24.37 -20.10 -11.19
CA PRO A 314 25.05 -19.13 -10.34
C PRO A 314 26.19 -18.41 -11.06
N MET A 315 26.34 -17.11 -10.80
CA MET A 315 27.51 -16.33 -11.20
C MET A 315 28.79 -16.77 -10.46
N SER A 316 29.96 -16.39 -10.98
CA SER A 316 31.25 -16.58 -10.29
C SER A 316 31.26 -15.98 -8.88
N TYR A 317 32.06 -16.57 -7.98
CA TYR A 317 32.26 -16.09 -6.60
C TYR A 317 31.03 -16.11 -5.67
N GLN A 318 30.06 -17.00 -5.89
CA GLN A 318 28.88 -17.15 -5.01
C GLN A 318 29.20 -17.20 -3.52
N GLY A 319 30.27 -17.91 -3.12
CA GLY A 319 30.65 -18.03 -1.70
C GLY A 319 30.94 -16.68 -1.04
N ALA A 320 31.50 -15.71 -1.79
CA ALA A 320 31.74 -14.37 -1.28
C ALA A 320 30.43 -13.58 -1.12
N LEU A 321 29.52 -13.67 -2.10
CA LEU A 321 28.22 -13.01 -2.02
C LEU A 321 27.31 -13.63 -0.95
N ALA A 322 27.36 -14.96 -0.77
CA ALA A 322 26.60 -15.67 0.25
C ALA A 322 27.02 -15.31 1.68
N GLY A 323 28.31 -15.02 1.90
CA GLY A 323 28.84 -14.62 3.21
C GLY A 323 28.63 -13.14 3.55
N LEU A 324 28.40 -12.28 2.55
CA LEU A 324 28.35 -10.83 2.71
C LEU A 324 27.26 -10.34 3.69
N PRO A 325 26.01 -10.86 3.69
CA PRO A 325 25.00 -10.45 4.68
C PRO A 325 25.46 -10.69 6.12
N GLY A 326 26.07 -11.86 6.38
CA GLY A 326 26.60 -12.21 7.69
C GLY A 326 27.79 -11.32 8.10
N MET A 327 28.65 -10.94 7.14
CA MET A 327 29.72 -9.98 7.39
C MET A 327 29.17 -8.61 7.80
N ILE A 328 28.13 -8.11 7.12
CA ILE A 328 27.49 -6.83 7.46
C ILE A 328 26.83 -6.89 8.83
N GLU A 329 26.07 -7.96 9.11
CA GLU A 329 25.40 -8.15 10.41
C GLU A 329 26.39 -8.33 11.58
N SER A 330 27.63 -8.75 11.31
CA SER A 330 28.68 -8.84 12.33
C SER A 330 29.26 -7.48 12.76
N LEU A 331 29.00 -6.42 12.00
CA LEU A 331 29.49 -5.08 12.32
C LEU A 331 28.76 -4.52 13.54
N ALA A 332 29.52 -4.06 14.52
CA ALA A 332 28.99 -3.40 15.71
C ALA A 332 28.55 -1.97 15.37
N VAL A 333 27.27 -1.66 15.60
CA VAL A 333 26.67 -0.34 15.40
C VAL A 333 25.82 0.05 16.62
N PRO A 334 25.66 1.34 16.93
CA PRO A 334 24.73 1.79 17.97
C PRO A 334 23.27 1.41 17.64
N PRO A 335 22.41 1.19 18.66
CA PRO A 335 20.99 0.92 18.43
C PRO A 335 20.28 2.12 17.79
N GLY A 336 19.17 1.85 17.08
CA GLY A 336 18.36 2.87 16.41
C GLY A 336 18.67 2.99 14.92
N ILE A 337 18.92 4.20 14.43
CA ILE A 337 19.08 4.48 12.99
C ILE A 337 20.24 3.68 12.37
N ALA A 338 21.40 3.63 13.03
CA ALA A 338 22.57 2.91 12.51
C ALA A 338 22.34 1.38 12.44
N GLU A 339 21.61 0.83 13.41
CA GLU A 339 21.20 -0.58 13.40
C GLU A 339 20.20 -0.88 12.27
N HIS A 340 19.25 0.03 12.03
CA HIS A 340 18.33 -0.07 10.90
C HIS A 340 19.05 0.00 9.55
N GLU A 341 19.94 0.97 9.36
CA GLU A 341 20.76 1.10 8.14
C GLU A 341 21.62 -0.14 7.88
N ARG A 342 22.23 -0.71 8.93
CA ARG A 342 23.00 -1.97 8.83
C ARG A 342 22.12 -3.13 8.36
N ARG A 343 20.93 -3.31 8.95
CA ARG A 343 19.99 -4.37 8.53
C ARG A 343 19.56 -4.20 7.08
N CYS A 344 19.27 -2.97 6.65
CA CYS A 344 18.93 -2.69 5.27
C CYS A 344 20.08 -3.02 4.31
N ALA A 345 21.33 -2.67 4.66
CA ALA A 345 22.50 -3.03 3.87
C ALA A 345 22.69 -4.56 3.77
N ALA A 346 22.45 -5.30 4.86
CA ALA A 346 22.48 -6.76 4.85
C ALA A 346 21.41 -7.36 3.93
N ALA A 347 20.19 -6.80 3.92
CA ALA A 347 19.12 -7.21 3.03
C ALA A 347 19.48 -6.98 1.54
N VAL A 348 20.11 -5.85 1.21
CA VAL A 348 20.61 -5.58 -0.17
C VAL A 348 21.69 -6.59 -0.58
N ALA A 349 22.59 -6.96 0.34
CA ALA A 349 23.59 -8.00 0.07
C ALA A 349 22.93 -9.37 -0.16
N GLN A 350 21.89 -9.70 0.60
CA GLN A 350 21.13 -10.94 0.43
C GLN A 350 20.41 -10.97 -0.92
N LEU A 351 19.79 -9.85 -1.32
CA LEU A 351 19.18 -9.68 -2.64
C LEU A 351 20.22 -9.89 -3.75
N SER A 352 21.40 -9.27 -3.63
CA SER A 352 22.49 -9.40 -4.60
C SER A 352 22.94 -10.86 -4.77
N HIS A 353 23.03 -11.61 -3.66
CA HIS A 353 23.32 -13.04 -3.72
C HIS A 353 22.21 -13.84 -4.43
N ARG A 354 20.94 -13.57 -4.12
CA ARG A 354 19.79 -14.24 -4.76
C ARG A 354 19.72 -13.95 -6.26
N VAL A 355 19.87 -12.67 -6.66
CA VAL A 355 19.95 -12.26 -8.06
C VAL A 355 21.11 -12.98 -8.76
N GLY A 356 22.29 -13.02 -8.13
CA GLY A 356 23.44 -13.73 -8.70
C GLY A 356 23.30 -15.25 -8.74
N THR A 357 22.33 -15.84 -8.07
CA THR A 357 22.08 -17.29 -8.06
C THR A 357 21.00 -17.70 -9.07
N TYR A 358 19.92 -16.91 -9.16
CA TYR A 358 18.70 -17.29 -9.90
C TYR A 358 18.34 -16.33 -11.04
N GLY A 359 18.91 -15.12 -11.10
CA GLY A 359 18.50 -14.09 -12.05
C GLY A 359 18.54 -14.56 -13.51
N HIS A 360 19.65 -15.15 -13.94
CA HIS A 360 19.79 -15.68 -15.30
C HIS A 360 18.78 -16.79 -15.61
N ALA A 361 18.50 -17.69 -14.65
CA ALA A 361 17.54 -18.77 -14.83
C ALA A 361 16.10 -18.25 -14.93
N ILE A 362 15.76 -17.22 -14.16
CA ILE A 362 14.47 -16.54 -14.22
C ILE A 362 14.31 -15.80 -15.55
N ASP A 363 15.33 -15.06 -16.00
CA ASP A 363 15.28 -14.35 -17.27
C ASP A 363 15.13 -15.33 -18.45
N ALA A 364 15.83 -16.46 -18.44
CA ALA A 364 15.66 -17.49 -19.45
C ALA A 364 14.22 -18.04 -19.48
N ALA A 365 13.64 -18.35 -18.32
CA ALA A 365 12.27 -18.85 -18.22
C ALA A 365 11.22 -17.80 -18.61
N ASP A 366 11.44 -16.52 -18.30
CA ASP A 366 10.58 -15.42 -18.74
C ASP A 366 10.64 -15.25 -20.27
N LEU A 367 11.83 -15.39 -20.87
CA LEU A 367 12.00 -15.33 -22.32
C LEU A 367 11.38 -16.54 -23.04
N ASP A 368 11.42 -17.74 -22.43
CA ASP A 368 10.72 -18.93 -22.93
C ASP A 368 9.20 -18.69 -22.98
N ASP A 369 8.61 -18.15 -21.90
CA ASP A 369 7.17 -17.83 -21.86
C ASP A 369 6.79 -16.75 -22.89
N ILE A 370 7.65 -15.74 -23.10
CA ILE A 370 7.41 -14.69 -24.11
C ILE A 370 7.47 -15.27 -25.53
N GLU A 371 8.43 -16.16 -25.81
CA GLU A 371 8.52 -16.87 -27.09
C GLU A 371 7.26 -17.71 -27.35
N GLU A 372 6.74 -18.41 -26.34
CA GLU A 372 5.50 -19.17 -26.46
C GLU A 372 4.31 -18.28 -26.85
N LEU A 373 4.23 -17.07 -26.28
CA LEU A 373 3.14 -16.13 -26.53
C LEU A 373 3.28 -15.38 -27.86
N LEU A 374 4.47 -14.86 -28.17
CA LEU A 374 4.71 -13.95 -29.29
C LEU A 374 5.25 -14.66 -30.55
N GLY A 375 5.68 -15.91 -30.43
CA GLY A 375 6.22 -16.73 -31.51
C GLY A 375 7.69 -16.46 -31.86
N GLU A 376 8.32 -15.45 -31.25
CA GLU A 376 9.73 -15.13 -31.41
C GLU A 376 10.38 -14.88 -30.05
N ARG A 377 11.58 -15.45 -29.86
CA ARG A 377 12.34 -15.28 -28.63
C ARG A 377 13.07 -13.93 -28.61
N PRO A 378 12.84 -13.07 -27.61
CA PRO A 378 13.64 -11.87 -27.44
C PRO A 378 15.10 -12.18 -27.10
N ALA A 379 16.01 -11.29 -27.48
CA ALA A 379 17.45 -11.49 -27.30
C ALA A 379 17.89 -11.47 -25.83
N ASP A 380 17.25 -10.63 -25.02
CA ASP A 380 17.54 -10.46 -23.60
C ASP A 380 16.30 -9.95 -22.86
N ARG A 381 16.43 -9.80 -21.54
CA ARG A 381 15.37 -9.34 -20.66
C ARG A 381 14.76 -8.00 -21.09
N ALA A 382 15.58 -7.02 -21.45
CA ALA A 382 15.11 -5.70 -21.81
C ALA A 382 14.30 -5.73 -23.12
N ALA A 383 14.79 -6.47 -24.12
CA ALA A 383 14.04 -6.70 -25.36
C ALA A 383 12.72 -7.44 -25.12
N GLY A 384 12.72 -8.40 -24.20
CA GLY A 384 11.50 -9.13 -23.81
C GLY A 384 10.47 -8.26 -23.11
N ASP A 385 10.91 -7.38 -22.21
CA ASP A 385 10.04 -6.41 -21.54
C ASP A 385 9.42 -5.42 -22.52
N GLN A 386 10.20 -4.93 -23.48
CA GLN A 386 9.71 -4.05 -24.55
C GLN A 386 8.68 -4.77 -25.43
N ALA A 387 9.01 -5.95 -25.95
CA ALA A 387 8.12 -6.71 -26.83
C ALA A 387 6.80 -7.09 -26.14
N LEU A 388 6.86 -7.49 -24.85
CA LEU A 388 5.66 -7.83 -24.11
C LEU A 388 4.78 -6.60 -23.82
N GLU A 389 5.37 -5.45 -23.49
CA GLU A 389 4.58 -4.23 -23.29
C GLU A 389 3.88 -3.78 -24.58
N GLU A 390 4.58 -3.82 -25.72
CA GLU A 390 3.98 -3.53 -27.03
C GLU A 390 2.82 -4.48 -27.34
N ALA A 391 3.00 -5.77 -27.08
CA ALA A 391 1.95 -6.77 -27.23
C ALA A 391 0.75 -6.50 -26.31
N VAL A 392 0.99 -6.16 -25.04
CA VAL A 392 -0.05 -5.80 -24.06
C VAL A 392 -0.86 -4.59 -24.52
N LEU A 393 -0.19 -3.54 -25.01
CA LEU A 393 -0.84 -2.30 -25.43
C LEU A 393 -1.66 -2.49 -26.73
N ALA A 394 -1.25 -3.43 -27.58
CA ALA A 394 -1.94 -3.77 -28.82
C ALA A 394 -3.02 -4.86 -28.67
N ALA A 395 -3.02 -5.59 -27.55
CA ALA A 395 -3.86 -6.75 -27.34
C ALA A 395 -5.37 -6.43 -27.32
N ALA A 396 -6.15 -7.27 -27.99
CA ALA A 396 -7.60 -7.29 -27.86
C ALA A 396 -8.04 -8.07 -26.61
N PRO A 397 -9.25 -7.82 -26.06
CA PRO A 397 -9.69 -8.44 -24.80
C PRO A 397 -9.72 -9.98 -24.80
N ASP A 398 -9.87 -10.62 -25.95
CA ASP A 398 -9.83 -12.08 -26.09
C ASP A 398 -8.44 -12.68 -25.83
N GLN A 399 -7.39 -11.85 -25.84
CA GLN A 399 -6.02 -12.24 -25.52
C GLN A 399 -5.69 -12.09 -24.02
N ASP A 400 -6.54 -11.42 -23.23
CA ASP A 400 -6.34 -11.19 -21.79
C ASP A 400 -6.02 -12.49 -21.01
N PRO A 401 -6.68 -13.65 -21.24
CA PRO A 401 -6.37 -14.86 -20.48
C PRO A 401 -4.92 -15.33 -20.58
N ALA A 402 -4.33 -15.27 -21.78
CA ALA A 402 -2.94 -15.69 -21.98
C ALA A 402 -1.97 -14.71 -21.33
N LEU A 403 -2.24 -13.41 -21.44
CA LEU A 403 -1.45 -12.36 -20.80
C LEU A 403 -1.49 -12.45 -19.27
N ILE A 404 -2.68 -12.72 -18.69
CA ILE A 404 -2.85 -12.91 -17.24
C ILE A 404 -1.94 -14.02 -16.72
N VAL A 405 -1.97 -15.19 -17.37
CA VAL A 405 -1.15 -16.35 -16.96
C VAL A 405 0.34 -16.03 -17.05
N LEU A 406 0.78 -15.44 -18.16
CA LEU A 406 2.18 -15.08 -18.36
C LEU A 406 2.65 -14.04 -17.33
N LEU A 407 1.93 -12.94 -17.17
CA LEU A 407 2.28 -11.87 -16.23
C LEU A 407 2.30 -12.35 -14.77
N HIS A 408 1.37 -13.24 -14.40
CA HIS A 408 1.37 -13.92 -13.11
C HIS A 408 2.64 -14.76 -12.91
N ARG A 409 3.05 -15.57 -13.90
CA ARG A 409 4.27 -16.37 -13.79
C ARG A 409 5.49 -15.50 -13.54
N ARG A 410 5.62 -14.42 -14.31
CA ARG A 410 6.76 -13.50 -14.25
C ARG A 410 6.87 -12.83 -12.88
N VAL A 411 5.79 -12.28 -12.34
CA VAL A 411 5.82 -11.65 -11.01
C VAL A 411 6.07 -12.67 -9.90
N LEU A 412 5.51 -13.88 -10.02
CA LEU A 412 5.69 -14.93 -9.01
C LEU A 412 7.15 -15.44 -8.97
N ARG A 413 7.85 -15.53 -10.11
CA ARG A 413 9.30 -15.82 -10.13
C ARG A 413 10.11 -14.75 -9.39
N GLN A 414 9.76 -13.46 -9.55
CA GLN A 414 10.42 -12.38 -8.80
C GLN A 414 10.15 -12.47 -7.30
N LEU A 415 8.92 -12.82 -6.89
CA LEU A 415 8.60 -13.05 -5.48
C LEU A 415 9.35 -14.26 -4.90
N LEU A 416 9.47 -15.35 -5.64
CA LEU A 416 10.27 -16.52 -5.23
C LEU A 416 11.76 -16.17 -5.12
N LEU A 417 12.28 -15.28 -6.00
CA LEU A 417 13.64 -14.75 -5.88
C LEU A 417 13.83 -14.05 -4.53
N ILE A 418 12.90 -13.20 -4.13
CA ILE A 418 13.01 -12.37 -2.91
C ILE A 418 12.39 -12.98 -1.65
N GLU A 419 11.77 -14.16 -1.74
CA GLU A 419 11.01 -14.80 -0.65
C GLU A 419 11.72 -14.78 0.72
N PRO A 420 13.03 -15.10 0.83
CA PRO A 420 13.74 -15.07 2.11
C PRO A 420 13.84 -13.68 2.78
N MET A 421 13.50 -12.62 2.06
CA MET A 421 13.55 -11.23 2.50
C MET A 421 12.15 -10.61 2.65
N LEU A 422 11.08 -11.36 2.34
CA LEU A 422 9.72 -10.86 2.47
C LEU A 422 9.34 -10.63 3.93
N THR A 423 8.57 -9.57 4.15
CA THR A 423 7.91 -9.27 5.41
C THR A 423 6.93 -10.40 5.73
N GLY A 424 7.24 -11.20 6.76
CA GLY A 424 6.47 -12.41 7.13
C GLY A 424 7.05 -13.74 6.61
N GLY A 425 8.14 -13.69 5.84
CA GLY A 425 8.96 -14.85 5.47
C GLY A 425 8.33 -15.82 4.46
N ARG A 426 7.27 -15.40 3.76
CA ARG A 426 6.59 -16.17 2.71
C ARG A 426 5.84 -15.25 1.76
N ILE A 427 5.50 -15.75 0.57
CA ILE A 427 4.60 -15.04 -0.36
C ILE A 427 3.18 -15.02 0.23
N GLY A 428 2.67 -13.82 0.51
CA GLY A 428 1.31 -13.63 1.00
C GLY A 428 0.32 -13.47 -0.15
N HIS A 429 -0.69 -14.34 -0.23
CA HIS A 429 -1.75 -14.27 -1.24
C HIS A 429 -3.01 -13.63 -0.66
N VAL A 430 -3.77 -12.91 -1.49
CA VAL A 430 -5.08 -12.35 -1.07
C VAL A 430 -6.08 -13.50 -0.99
N THR A 431 -6.71 -13.69 0.17
CA THR A 431 -7.78 -14.69 0.31
C THR A 431 -8.94 -14.38 -0.64
N PRO A 432 -9.40 -15.35 -1.46
CA PRO A 432 -10.56 -15.18 -2.33
C PRO A 432 -11.82 -14.79 -1.53
N LEU A 433 -12.67 -13.93 -2.10
CA LEU A 433 -13.91 -13.52 -1.45
C LEU A 433 -14.88 -14.68 -1.19
N SER A 434 -14.87 -15.71 -2.05
CA SER A 434 -15.65 -16.94 -1.83
C SER A 434 -15.20 -17.66 -0.56
N GLU A 435 -13.90 -17.74 -0.29
CA GLU A 435 -13.37 -18.39 0.93
C GLU A 435 -13.66 -17.58 2.20
N LEU A 436 -13.84 -16.25 2.09
CA LEU A 436 -14.15 -15.39 3.23
C LEU A 436 -15.64 -15.34 3.58
N LEU A 437 -16.51 -15.48 2.57
CA LEU A 437 -17.93 -15.14 2.67
C LEU A 437 -18.89 -16.31 2.47
N ASP A 438 -18.41 -17.47 2.01
CA ASP A 438 -19.16 -18.72 1.90
C ASP A 438 -18.82 -19.66 3.06
#